data_AF-A0A3M8AWA0-F1
#
_entry.id   AF-A0A3M8AWA0-F1
#
_cell.length_a   1.000
_cell.length_b   1.000
_cell.length_c   1.000
_cell.angle_alpha   90.00
_cell.angle_beta   90.00
_cell.angle_gamma   90.00
#
_symmetry.space_group_name_H-M   'P 1'
#
loop_
_entity.id
_entity.type
_entity.pdbx_description
1 polymer ?
#
loop_
_entity_poly.entity_id
_entity_poly.type
_entity_poly.pdbx_seq_one_letter_code
_entity_poly.pdbx_strand_id
1 'polypeptide(L)' 'MTTRILIIEDETTIAQLERDYFELNGFQVDLCHNGNEGLQLALRDGSAAGLANPGPS' A
#
# COMPACT_ATOMS: atom_id res chain seq x y z
N MET A 1 12.86 -11.05 -10.54
CA MET A 1 12.50 -9.75 -9.92
C MET A 1 11.00 -9.68 -9.88
N THR A 2 10.40 -9.62 -8.68
CA THR A 2 8.95 -9.50 -8.51
C THR A 2 8.61 -8.02 -8.35
N THR A 3 7.75 -7.50 -9.23
CA THR A 3 7.25 -6.12 -9.14
C THR A 3 6.23 -6.04 -8.01
N ARG A 4 6.40 -5.07 -7.11
CA ARG A 4 5.48 -4.81 -5.99
C ARG A 4 4.55 -3.63 -6.33
N ILE A 5 3.27 -3.77 -6.03
CA ILE A 5 2.21 -2.79 -6.25
C ILE A 5 1.57 -2.46 -4.91
N LEU A 6 1.30 -1.18 -4.65
CA LEU A 6 0.48 -0.71 -3.53
C LEU A 6 -0.83 -0.18 -4.09
N ILE A 7 -1.95 -0.72 -3.62
CA ILE A 7 -3.30 -0.27 -3.97
C ILE A 7 -3.89 0.49 -2.80
N ILE A 8 -4.48 1.66 -3.10
CA ILE A 8 -5.20 2.50 -2.14
C ILE A 8 -6.66 2.49 -2.57
N GLU A 9 -7.50 1.74 -1.86
CA GLU A 9 -8.89 1.48 -2.24
C GLU A 9 -9.77 1.39 -0.99
N ASP A 10 -10.78 2.26 -0.90
CA ASP A 10 -11.59 2.45 0.31
C ASP A 10 -12.65 1.37 0.51
N GLU A 11 -13.00 0.61 -0.53
CA GLU A 11 -13.91 -0.53 -0.43
C GLU A 11 -13.18 -1.87 -0.39
N THR A 12 -13.36 -2.62 0.70
CA THR A 12 -12.66 -3.88 0.94
C THR A 12 -12.89 -4.94 -0.14
N THR A 13 -14.11 -5.05 -0.65
CA THR A 13 -14.45 -6.07 -1.66
C THR A 13 -13.78 -5.77 -2.99
N ILE A 14 -13.77 -4.49 -3.43
CA ILE A 14 -13.02 -4.04 -4.61
C ILE A 14 -11.51 -4.25 -4.40
N ALA A 15 -10.96 -3.81 -3.28
CA ALA A 15 -9.53 -3.94 -2.99
C ALA A 15 -9.03 -5.40 -3.08
N GLN A 16 -9.82 -6.34 -2.57
CA GLN A 16 -9.47 -7.77 -2.63
C GLN A 16 -9.56 -8.31 -4.06
N LEU A 17 -10.56 -7.89 -4.85
CA LEU A 17 -10.69 -8.30 -6.25
C LEU A 17 -9.50 -7.82 -7.10
N GLU A 18 -9.07 -6.58 -6.92
CA GLU A 18 -7.90 -6.03 -7.62
C GLU A 18 -6.61 -6.73 -7.20
N ARG A 19 -6.43 -6.99 -5.90
CA ARG A 19 -5.31 -7.78 -5.39
C ARG A 19 -5.25 -9.16 -6.03
N ASP A 20 -6.37 -9.88 -6.06
CA ASP A 20 -6.43 -11.20 -6.65
C ASP A 20 -6.04 -11.15 -8.13
N TYR A 21 -6.51 -10.15 -8.88
CA TYR A 21 -6.14 -9.95 -10.28
C TYR A 21 -4.63 -9.78 -10.45
N PHE A 22 -3.98 -8.94 -9.66
CA PHE A 22 -2.54 -8.69 -9.79
C PHE A 22 -1.68 -9.85 -9.25
N GLU A 23 -2.07 -10.49 -8.14
CA GLU A 23 -1.36 -11.65 -7.61
C GLU A 23 -1.41 -12.84 -8.59
N LEU A 24 -2.56 -13.07 -9.25
CA LEU A 24 -2.68 -14.06 -10.33
C LEU A 24 -1.74 -13.80 -11.50
N ASN A 25 -1.39 -12.53 -11.75
CA ASN A 25 -0.45 -12.12 -12.79
C ASN A 25 1.02 -12.07 -12.30
N GLY A 26 1.30 -12.55 -11.08
CA GLY A 26 2.66 -12.68 -10.54
C GLY A 26 3.24 -11.42 -9.91
N PHE A 27 2.38 -10.44 -9.59
CA PHE A 27 2.76 -9.27 -8.81
C PHE A 27 2.64 -9.53 -7.31
N GLN A 28 3.43 -8.83 -6.51
CA GLN A 28 3.22 -8.75 -5.06
C GLN A 28 2.38 -7.51 -4.77
N VAL A 29 1.31 -7.64 -4.01
CA VAL A 29 0.36 -6.55 -3.78
C VAL A 29 0.24 -6.24 -2.29
N ASP A 30 0.37 -4.97 -1.93
CA ASP A 30 -0.07 -4.44 -0.65
C ASP A 30 -1.36 -3.64 -0.82
N LEU A 31 -2.21 -3.68 0.19
CA LEU A 31 -3.48 -2.96 0.23
C LEU A 31 -3.50 -1.95 1.39
N CYS A 32 -4.17 -0.84 1.19
CA CYS A 32 -4.60 0.09 2.24
C CYS A 32 -5.90 0.78 1.84
N HIS A 33 -6.62 1.33 2.83
CA HIS A 33 -7.98 1.82 2.63
C HIS A 33 -8.10 3.35 2.65
N ASN A 34 -6.98 4.04 2.81
CA ASN A 34 -6.93 5.50 2.76
C ASN A 34 -5.55 6.02 2.38
N GLY A 35 -5.51 7.27 1.94
CA GLY A 35 -4.29 7.92 1.49
C GLY A 35 -3.21 8.08 2.58
N ASN A 36 -3.59 8.21 3.85
CA ASN A 36 -2.61 8.35 4.94
C ASN A 36 -1.84 7.05 5.16
N GLU A 37 -2.55 5.92 5.19
CA GLU A 37 -1.93 4.59 5.24
C GLU A 37 -1.08 4.32 4.00
N GLY A 38 -1.61 4.62 2.81
CA GLY A 38 -0.89 4.45 1.55
C GLY A 38 0.40 5.26 1.49
N LEU A 39 0.36 6.52 1.93
CA LEU A 39 1.54 7.37 2.04
C LEU A 39 2.59 6.76 2.98
N GLN A 40 2.17 6.29 4.17
CA GLN A 40 3.08 5.65 5.12
C GLN A 40 3.72 4.38 4.54
N LEU A 41 2.94 3.54 3.86
CA LEU A 41 3.42 2.30 3.24
C LEU A 41 4.40 2.59 2.10
N ALA A 42 4.07 3.52 1.21
CA ALA A 42 4.94 3.92 0.10
C ALA A 42 6.29 4.47 0.59
N LEU A 43 6.27 5.29 1.65
CA LEU A 43 7.47 5.86 2.24
C LEU A 43 8.31 4.84 3.02
N ARG A 44 7.68 3.83 3.62
CA ARG A 44 8.36 2.74 4.35
C ARG A 44 9.20 1.89 3.41
N ASP A 45 8.63 1.47 2.29
CA ASP A 45 9.32 0.60 1.34
C ASP A 45 10.29 1.39 0.43
N GLY A 46 10.02 2.68 0.21
CA GLY A 46 10.88 3.59 -0.56
C GLY A 46 12.09 4.18 0.18
N SER A 47 12.25 3.91 1.49
CA SER A 47 13.23 4.60 2.35
C SER A 47 13.08 6.12 2.38
N ALA A 48 12.01 6.62 3.01
CA ALA A 48 12.04 7.95 3.63
C ALA A 48 12.26 7.79 5.15
N ALA A 49 13.47 7.36 5.52
CA ALA A 49 13.97 7.52 6.88
C ALA A 49 14.02 9.03 7.20
N GLY A 50 12.96 9.60 7.77
CA GLY A 50 12.98 11.02 8.12
C GLY A 50 11.68 11.72 8.48
N LEU A 51 10.50 11.10 8.39
CA LEU A 51 9.28 11.72 8.88
C LEU A 51 8.58 10.82 9.91
N ALA A 52 9.28 10.62 11.03
CA ALA A 52 8.59 10.41 12.29
C ALA A 52 7.64 11.58 12.48
N ASN A 53 6.34 11.33 12.39
CA ASN A 53 5.35 12.26 12.89
C ASN A 53 5.42 12.20 14.43
N PRO A 54 5.93 13.22 15.15
CA PRO A 54 5.73 13.28 16.58
C PRO A 54 4.21 13.39 16.77
N GLY A 55 3.62 12.42 17.47
CA GLY A 55 2.17 12.37 17.69
C GLY A 55 1.59 13.69 18.20
N PRO A 56 0.25 13.89 18.07
CA PRO A 56 -0.38 15.14 18.45
C PRO A 56 -0.11 15.41 19.93
N SER A 57 0.38 16.62 20.22
CA SER A 57 0.44 17.17 21.58
C SER A 57 -0.96 17.40 22.13
#